data_AF-A0A951L7E1-F1
#
_entry.id   AF-A0A951L7E1-F1
#
_cell.length_a   1.000
_cell.length_b   1.000
_cell.length_c   1.000
_cell.angle_alpha   90.00
_cell.angle_beta   90.00
_cell.angle_gamma   90.00
#
_symmetry.space_group_name_H-M   'P 1'
#
loop_
_entity.id
_entity.type
_entity.pdbx_description
1 polymer ?
#
loop_
_entity_poly.entity_id
_entity_poly.type
_entity_poly.pdbx_seq_one_letter_code
_entity_poly.pdbx_strand_id
1 'polypeptide(L)'
;MRGRFVRGMSGNPSGRPPGILNEATRTAAVLLGGEAGALTRKAIELALAGDLGALRLCLDRIIAPQREAPAAFALPRGGRGGRAVADGVADEAGAALGALVRAAASGEVTPMAAASLAQVLETQARVGDLAERRRAERVAARHDEIAPRLELRVTVMMAHEARAFYTAGRLCDPALQDRCREMLRIGNAALATLRAIPDTPALLDADMAFLAAHPLPQLRASVHPLALDMRQAWERVADWLDQPGRVQRIEAQLAALAATQAADTPTAPAPG
;
A
#
# COMPACT_ATOMS: atom_id res chain seq x y z
N MET A 1 -6.91 55.39 64.80
CA MET A 1 -8.28 54.89 65.09
C MET A 1 -8.67 53.84 64.06
N ARG A 2 -9.01 52.64 64.56
CA ARG A 2 -9.84 51.56 63.98
C ARG A 2 -10.23 51.65 62.49
N GLY A 3 -9.60 50.82 61.65
CA GLY A 3 -10.21 50.34 60.41
C GLY A 3 -11.34 49.36 60.73
N ARG A 4 -12.53 49.90 61.03
CA ARG A 4 -13.76 49.09 61.13
C ARG A 4 -14.29 48.91 59.72
N PHE A 5 -14.15 47.71 59.16
CA PHE A 5 -14.94 47.31 57.99
C PHE A 5 -16.42 47.49 58.31
N VAL A 6 -17.17 48.07 57.38
CA VAL A 6 -18.61 48.28 57.53
C VAL A 6 -19.29 46.91 57.59
N ARG A 7 -20.07 46.68 58.65
CA ARG A 7 -20.76 45.41 58.87
C ARG A 7 -21.74 45.20 57.69
N GLY A 8 -21.50 44.16 56.89
CA GLY A 8 -22.31 43.85 55.69
C GLY A 8 -21.64 44.17 54.34
N MET A 9 -20.46 44.79 54.32
CA MET A 9 -19.70 45.05 53.08
C MET A 9 -18.28 44.47 53.18
N SER A 10 -17.99 43.44 52.38
CA SER A 10 -16.62 42.97 52.15
C SER A 10 -15.84 44.06 51.42
N GLY A 11 -14.61 44.35 51.86
CA GLY A 11 -13.70 45.26 51.17
C GLY A 11 -13.25 44.77 49.78
N ASN A 12 -13.61 43.54 49.42
CA ASN A 12 -13.49 43.00 48.07
C ASN A 12 -14.84 42.41 47.63
N PRO A 13 -15.67 43.18 46.88
CA PRO A 13 -16.97 42.73 46.40
C PRO A 13 -16.90 41.65 45.31
N SER A 14 -15.77 41.49 44.63
CA SER A 14 -15.55 40.46 43.60
C SER A 14 -15.03 39.13 44.16
N GLY A 15 -14.81 39.04 45.48
CA GLY A 15 -14.26 37.86 46.12
C GLY A 15 -12.81 37.57 45.74
N ARG A 16 -12.24 36.54 46.36
CA ARG A 16 -10.90 36.04 46.01
C ARG A 16 -10.97 35.34 44.63
N PRO A 17 -10.06 35.64 43.68
CA PRO A 17 -10.07 34.97 42.38
C PRO A 17 -9.97 33.45 42.52
N PRO A 18 -10.78 32.67 41.78
CA PRO A 18 -10.75 31.21 41.83
C PRO A 18 -9.38 30.69 41.37
N GLY A 19 -8.83 29.71 42.09
CA GLY A 19 -7.54 29.07 41.76
C GLY A 19 -6.30 29.66 42.44
N ILE A 20 -6.40 30.81 43.12
CA ILE A 20 -5.27 31.34 43.91
C ILE A 20 -5.25 30.65 45.27
N LEU A 21 -4.29 29.73 45.49
CA LEU A 21 -4.01 29.16 46.81
C LEU A 21 -3.53 30.26 47.78
N ASN A 22 -3.97 30.23 49.04
CA ASN A 22 -3.46 31.17 50.03
C ASN A 22 -1.97 30.90 50.26
N GLU A 23 -1.24 31.95 50.63
CA GLU A 23 0.20 31.85 50.87
C GLU A 23 0.51 30.76 51.90
N ALA A 24 -0.34 30.64 52.93
CA ALA A 24 -0.30 29.56 53.92
C ALA A 24 -0.35 28.14 53.30
N THR A 25 -1.23 27.88 52.32
CA THR A 25 -1.33 26.56 51.65
C THR A 25 -0.13 26.32 50.76
N ARG A 26 0.43 27.36 50.13
CA ARG A 26 1.64 27.22 49.32
C ARG A 26 2.85 26.88 50.20
N THR A 27 3.01 27.57 51.32
CA THR A 27 4.06 27.28 52.31
C THR A 27 3.87 25.90 52.93
N ALA A 28 2.63 25.51 53.27
CA ALA A 28 2.35 24.17 53.75
C ALA A 28 2.68 23.09 52.70
N ALA A 29 2.35 23.30 51.43
CA ALA A 29 2.69 22.36 50.37
C ALA A 29 4.21 22.18 50.20
N VAL A 30 4.99 23.27 50.32
CA VAL A 30 6.45 23.22 50.27
C VAL A 30 7.02 22.47 51.48
N LEU A 31 6.52 22.75 52.69
CA LEU A 31 6.95 22.07 53.92
C LEU A 31 6.60 20.58 53.92
N LEU A 32 5.43 20.22 53.38
CA LEU A 32 4.94 18.84 53.34
C LEU A 32 5.51 18.01 52.20
N GLY A 33 6.04 18.65 51.14
CA GLY A 33 6.54 17.97 49.94
C GLY A 33 7.69 17.00 50.21
N GLY A 34 8.55 17.30 51.18
CA GLY A 34 9.65 16.41 51.60
C GLY A 34 9.24 15.39 52.67
N GLU A 35 8.16 15.64 53.40
CA GLU A 35 7.72 14.85 54.56
C GLU A 35 6.68 13.78 54.22
N ALA A 36 6.26 13.69 52.95
CA ALA A 36 5.19 12.80 52.51
C ALA A 36 5.38 11.35 52.96
N GLY A 37 6.61 10.83 52.89
CA GLY A 37 6.94 9.46 53.34
C GLY A 37 6.89 9.28 54.87
N ALA A 38 7.32 10.28 55.64
CA ALA A 38 7.26 10.26 57.10
C ALA A 38 5.80 10.34 57.60
N LEU A 39 5.01 11.25 57.02
CA LEU A 39 3.60 11.42 57.33
C LEU A 39 2.77 10.18 56.97
N THR A 40 3.08 9.53 55.84
CA THR A 40 2.41 8.28 55.45
C THR A 40 2.68 7.16 56.46
N ARG A 41 3.93 6.98 56.90
CA ARG A 41 4.26 6.00 57.95
C ARG A 41 3.53 6.30 59.25
N LYS A 42 3.47 7.58 59.65
CA LYS A 42 2.79 7.97 60.89
C LYS A 42 1.28 7.75 60.81
N ALA A 43 0.66 8.01 59.67
CA ALA A 43 -0.75 7.73 59.43
C ALA A 43 -1.06 6.24 59.53
N ILE A 44 -0.17 5.37 59.03
CA ILE A 44 -0.32 3.91 59.16
C ILE A 44 -0.25 3.48 60.63
N GLU A 45 0.73 3.97 61.39
CA GLU A 45 0.83 3.67 62.83
C GLU A 45 -0.43 4.07 63.60
N LEU A 46 -0.96 5.27 63.33
CA LEU A 46 -2.18 5.77 63.98
C LEU A 46 -3.41 4.96 63.58
N ALA A 47 -3.51 4.57 62.32
CA ALA A 47 -4.60 3.70 61.85
C ALA A 47 -4.56 2.32 62.55
N LEU A 48 -3.38 1.73 62.70
CA LEU A 48 -3.20 0.46 63.42
C LEU A 48 -3.46 0.59 64.93
N ALA A 49 -3.26 1.78 65.49
CA ALA A 49 -3.61 2.10 66.88
C ALA A 49 -5.10 2.40 67.09
N GLY A 50 -5.93 2.33 66.04
CA GLY A 50 -7.39 2.48 66.13
C GLY A 50 -7.93 3.88 65.85
N ASP A 51 -7.12 4.80 65.32
CA ASP A 51 -7.61 6.11 64.88
C ASP A 51 -8.46 5.97 63.60
N LEU A 52 -9.77 6.23 63.73
CA LEU A 52 -10.73 6.10 62.63
C LEU A 52 -10.48 7.09 61.48
N GLY A 53 -9.92 8.26 61.76
CA GLY A 53 -9.59 9.27 60.74
C GLY A 53 -8.40 8.84 59.89
N ALA A 54 -7.35 8.33 60.53
CA ALA A 54 -6.18 7.76 59.87
C ALA A 54 -6.53 6.48 59.10
N LEU A 55 -7.39 5.63 59.67
CA LEU A 55 -7.90 4.41 59.02
C LEU A 55 -8.68 4.76 57.75
N ARG A 56 -9.59 5.74 57.83
CA ARG A 56 -10.35 6.22 56.67
C ARG A 56 -9.43 6.80 55.59
N LEU A 57 -8.41 7.58 55.97
CA LEU A 57 -7.43 8.11 55.02
C LEU A 57 -6.63 6.99 54.32
N CYS A 58 -6.22 5.97 55.07
CA CYS A 58 -5.53 4.80 54.52
C CYS A 58 -6.46 3.98 53.59
N LEU A 59 -7.70 3.73 54.01
CA LEU A 59 -8.70 3.02 53.23
C LEU A 59 -9.08 3.79 51.97
N ASP A 60 -9.32 5.10 52.06
CA ASP A 60 -9.63 5.94 50.89
C ASP A 60 -8.47 5.87 49.88
N ARG A 61 -7.21 5.87 50.33
CA ARG A 61 -6.02 5.74 49.46
C ARG A 61 -5.86 4.35 48.83
N ILE A 62 -6.22 3.29 49.55
CA ILE A 62 -6.10 1.89 49.11
C ILE A 62 -7.27 1.51 48.20
N ILE A 63 -8.50 1.91 48.54
CA ILE A 63 -9.75 1.56 47.86
C ILE A 63 -10.00 2.46 46.63
N ALA A 64 -9.47 3.69 46.59
CA ALA A 64 -9.44 4.53 45.39
C ALA A 64 -8.18 5.44 45.36
N PRO A 65 -7.20 5.29 44.42
CA PRO A 65 -7.36 5.03 43.00
C PRO A 65 -6.29 4.05 42.48
N GLN A 66 -6.55 2.75 42.52
CA GLN A 66 -5.89 1.78 41.63
C GLN A 66 -6.58 1.78 40.25
N ARG A 67 -7.05 2.94 39.79
CA ARG A 67 -7.78 3.07 38.51
C ARG A 67 -6.84 2.99 37.31
N GLU A 68 -5.55 3.22 37.51
CA GLU A 68 -4.54 3.30 36.45
C GLU A 68 -3.20 2.68 36.89
N ALA A 69 -3.21 1.55 37.61
CA ALA A 69 -1.98 0.79 37.77
C ALA A 69 -1.53 0.31 36.37
N PRO A 70 -0.30 0.59 35.91
CA PRO A 70 0.19 0.12 34.63
C PRO A 70 0.26 -1.40 34.67
N ALA A 71 -0.72 -2.07 34.07
CA ALA A 71 -0.64 -3.51 33.86
C ALA A 71 0.41 -3.77 32.78
N ALA A 72 1.42 -4.58 33.10
CA ALA A 72 2.44 -5.00 32.16
C ALA A 72 1.84 -6.00 31.15
N PHE A 73 1.09 -5.48 30.18
CA PHE A 73 0.50 -6.28 29.11
C PHE A 73 1.46 -6.38 27.94
N ALA A 74 2.08 -7.55 27.76
CA ALA A 74 2.92 -7.84 26.60
C ALA A 74 2.02 -8.24 25.42
N LEU A 75 1.95 -7.38 24.40
CA LEU A 75 1.28 -7.71 23.16
C LEU A 75 1.95 -8.94 22.50
N PRO A 76 1.17 -9.91 21.97
CA PRO A 76 1.72 -10.98 21.15
C PRO A 76 2.48 -10.36 19.97
N ARG A 77 3.78 -10.61 19.86
CA ARG A 77 4.57 -10.15 18.72
C ARG A 77 4.28 -11.05 17.52
N GLY A 78 3.48 -10.56 16.57
CA GLY A 78 3.41 -11.11 15.21
C GLY A 78 4.78 -10.96 14.55
N GLY A 79 5.33 -12.07 14.07
CA GLY A 79 6.68 -12.11 13.50
C GLY A 79 6.78 -11.26 12.24
N ARG A 80 7.66 -10.26 12.25
CA ARG A 80 8.23 -9.72 11.01
C ARG A 80 9.14 -10.80 10.41
N GLY A 81 8.57 -11.72 9.67
CA GLY A 81 9.27 -12.77 8.95
C GLY A 81 8.48 -13.10 7.71
N GLY A 82 9.02 -12.74 6.54
CA GLY A 82 8.30 -12.75 5.28
C GLY A 82 7.63 -14.09 4.97
N ARG A 83 6.30 -14.08 4.92
CA ARG A 83 5.53 -14.75 3.91
C ARG A 83 4.20 -14.04 3.77
N ALA A 84 3.97 -13.50 2.58
CA ALA A 84 2.68 -12.96 2.19
C ALA A 84 1.60 -14.03 2.39
N VAL A 85 0.78 -13.87 3.41
CA VAL A 85 -0.61 -14.34 3.40
C VAL A 85 -1.43 -13.08 3.51
N ALA A 86 -2.33 -12.88 2.57
CA ALA A 86 -3.13 -11.67 2.38
C ALA A 86 -4.12 -11.39 3.54
N ASP A 87 -4.02 -12.13 4.65
CA ASP A 87 -4.93 -12.11 5.80
C ASP A 87 -4.25 -11.58 7.10
N GLY A 88 -2.96 -11.24 7.05
CA GLY A 88 -2.11 -11.12 8.23
C GLY A 88 -2.43 -10.00 9.23
N VAL A 89 -2.98 -8.86 8.81
CA VAL A 89 -3.23 -7.74 9.74
C VAL A 89 -4.54 -7.93 10.51
N ALA A 90 -5.58 -8.45 9.86
CA ALA A 90 -6.86 -8.75 10.50
C ALA A 90 -6.72 -9.91 11.51
N ASP A 91 -5.90 -10.91 11.18
CA ASP A 91 -5.63 -12.05 12.05
C ASP A 91 -4.74 -11.66 13.25
N GLU A 92 -3.73 -10.80 13.04
CA GLU A 92 -2.88 -10.27 14.13
C GLU A 92 -3.65 -9.32 15.07
N ALA A 93 -4.47 -8.41 14.52
CA ALA A 93 -5.31 -7.52 15.32
C ALA A 93 -6.37 -8.30 16.09
N GLY A 94 -6.96 -9.32 15.46
CA GLY A 94 -7.90 -10.26 16.10
C GLY A 94 -7.24 -11.05 17.22
N ALA A 95 -6.02 -11.56 17.01
CA ALA A 95 -5.24 -12.28 18.02
C ALA A 95 -4.86 -11.36 19.21
N ALA A 96 -4.45 -10.12 18.94
CA ALA A 96 -4.15 -9.13 19.97
C ALA A 96 -5.39 -8.75 20.79
N LEU A 97 -6.54 -8.54 20.12
CA LEU A 97 -7.81 -8.27 20.80
C LEU A 97 -8.25 -9.47 21.65
N GLY A 98 -8.11 -10.70 21.13
CA GLY A 98 -8.41 -11.92 21.88
C GLY A 98 -7.52 -12.10 23.11
N ALA A 99 -6.23 -11.76 23.02
CA ALA A 99 -5.32 -11.76 24.17
C ALA A 99 -5.72 -10.73 25.23
N LEU A 100 -6.14 -9.54 24.79
CA LEU A 100 -6.59 -8.47 25.67
C LEU A 100 -7.88 -8.83 26.42
N VAL A 101 -8.83 -9.48 25.75
CA VAL A 101 -10.06 -9.99 26.37
C VAL A 101 -9.75 -11.05 27.44
N ARG A 102 -8.80 -11.97 27.16
CA ARG A 102 -8.38 -12.97 28.16
C ARG A 102 -7.67 -12.35 29.36
N ALA A 103 -6.82 -11.35 29.14
CA ALA A 103 -6.16 -10.63 30.23
C ALA A 103 -7.17 -9.85 31.08
N ALA A 104 -8.22 -9.29 30.47
CA ALA A 104 -9.30 -8.64 31.22
C ALA A 104 -10.13 -9.65 32.02
N ALA A 105 -10.43 -10.81 31.42
CA ALA A 105 -11.21 -11.87 32.07
C ALA A 105 -10.46 -12.54 33.23
N SER A 106 -9.13 -12.62 33.17
CA SER A 106 -8.26 -13.15 34.23
C SER A 106 -7.89 -12.12 35.31
N GLY A 107 -8.23 -10.85 35.10
CA GLY A 107 -7.92 -9.76 36.04
C GLY A 107 -6.48 -9.22 35.94
N GLU A 108 -5.70 -9.65 34.95
CA GLU A 108 -4.34 -9.14 34.68
C GLU A 108 -4.34 -7.68 34.23
N VAL A 109 -5.39 -7.26 33.51
CA VAL A 109 -5.64 -5.87 33.12
C VAL A 109 -7.04 -5.45 33.57
N THR A 110 -7.23 -4.16 33.85
CA THR A 110 -8.58 -3.65 34.14
C THR A 110 -9.42 -3.62 32.86
N PRO A 111 -10.76 -3.81 32.93
CA PRO A 111 -11.63 -3.68 31.76
C PRO A 111 -11.51 -2.32 31.07
N MET A 112 -11.24 -1.26 31.83
CA MET A 112 -11.01 0.08 31.28
C MET A 112 -9.71 0.15 30.47
N ALA A 113 -8.60 -0.37 31.01
CA ALA A 113 -7.32 -0.43 30.30
C ALA A 113 -7.41 -1.30 29.04
N ALA A 114 -8.13 -2.42 29.12
CA ALA A 114 -8.44 -3.27 27.96
C ALA A 114 -9.26 -2.51 26.90
N ALA A 115 -10.28 -1.75 27.29
CA ALA A 115 -11.05 -0.94 26.35
C ALA A 115 -10.18 0.12 25.65
N SER A 116 -9.33 0.84 26.39
CA SER A 116 -8.42 1.83 25.82
C SER A 116 -7.42 1.21 24.83
N LEU A 117 -6.84 0.05 25.16
CA LEU A 117 -5.91 -0.64 24.28
C LEU A 117 -6.60 -1.22 23.03
N ALA A 118 -7.84 -1.72 23.16
CA ALA A 118 -8.63 -2.17 22.03
C ALA A 118 -8.90 -1.03 21.03
N GLN A 119 -9.19 0.18 21.53
CA GLN A 119 -9.39 1.36 20.68
C GLN A 119 -8.12 1.74 19.90
N VAL A 120 -6.95 1.62 20.52
CA VAL A 120 -5.66 1.82 19.85
C VAL A 120 -5.46 0.77 18.75
N LEU A 121 -5.70 -0.51 19.03
CA LEU A 121 -5.58 -1.60 18.05
C LEU A 121 -6.51 -1.39 16.85
N GLU A 122 -7.77 -1.02 17.10
CA GLU A 122 -8.75 -0.72 16.04
C GLU A 122 -8.28 0.45 15.17
N THR A 123 -7.70 1.48 15.80
CA THR A 123 -7.15 2.64 15.08
C THR A 123 -5.94 2.26 14.24
N GLN A 124 -5.04 1.41 14.75
CA GLN A 124 -3.91 0.88 14.00
C GLN A 124 -4.37 0.03 12.81
N ALA A 125 -5.36 -0.85 13.01
CA ALA A 125 -5.94 -1.65 11.93
C ALA A 125 -6.52 -0.76 10.81
N ARG A 126 -7.33 0.24 11.18
CA ARG A 126 -7.88 1.23 10.21
C ARG A 126 -6.79 1.97 9.44
N VAL A 127 -5.71 2.39 10.11
CA VAL A 127 -4.58 3.07 9.47
C VAL A 127 -3.83 2.13 8.52
N GLY A 128 -3.63 0.87 8.92
CA GLY A 128 -3.03 -0.17 8.10
C GLY A 128 -3.84 -0.44 6.83
N ASP A 129 -5.14 -0.66 6.97
CA ASP A 129 -6.06 -0.89 5.83
C ASP A 129 -6.05 0.29 4.85
N LEU A 130 -6.06 1.53 5.36
CA LEU A 130 -5.99 2.71 4.52
C LEU A 130 -4.64 2.81 3.80
N ALA A 131 -3.54 2.47 4.48
CA ALA A 131 -2.21 2.48 3.88
C ALA A 131 -2.08 1.43 2.76
N GLU A 132 -2.66 0.24 2.96
CA GLU A 132 -2.67 -0.82 1.95
C GLU A 132 -3.54 -0.47 0.75
N ARG A 133 -4.74 0.10 0.98
CA ARG A 133 -5.59 0.61 -0.12
C ARG A 133 -4.86 1.65 -0.95
N ARG A 134 -4.22 2.63 -0.31
CA ARG A 134 -3.41 3.64 -1.01
C ARG A 134 -2.24 3.01 -1.76
N ARG A 135 -1.64 1.94 -1.24
CA ARG A 135 -0.58 1.20 -1.94
C ARG A 135 -1.12 0.53 -3.19
N ALA A 136 -2.24 -0.17 -3.09
CA ALA A 136 -2.92 -0.81 -4.21
C ALA A 136 -3.32 0.23 -5.28
N GLU A 137 -3.87 1.38 -4.88
CA GLU A 137 -4.19 2.50 -5.77
C GLU A 137 -2.96 3.03 -6.51
N ARG A 138 -1.82 3.20 -5.83
CA ARG A 138 -0.56 3.63 -6.46
C ARG A 138 -0.05 2.60 -7.48
N VAL A 139 -0.14 1.31 -7.15
CA VAL A 139 0.26 0.23 -8.06
C VAL A 139 -0.65 0.22 -9.28
N ALA A 140 -1.96 0.31 -9.09
CA ALA A 140 -2.94 0.37 -10.17
C ALA A 140 -2.72 1.58 -11.09
N ALA A 141 -2.53 2.78 -10.52
CA ALA A 141 -2.21 3.98 -11.29
C ALA A 141 -0.93 3.80 -12.11
N ARG A 142 0.10 3.16 -11.54
CA ARG A 142 1.34 2.89 -12.28
C ARG A 142 1.14 1.84 -13.37
N HIS A 143 0.29 0.84 -13.16
CA HIS A 143 -0.12 -0.10 -14.23
C HIS A 143 -0.80 0.65 -15.38
N ASP A 144 -1.72 1.56 -15.09
CA ASP A 144 -2.43 2.37 -16.08
C ASP A 144 -1.48 3.27 -16.88
N GLU A 145 -0.41 3.77 -16.27
CA GLU A 145 0.63 4.54 -16.97
C GLU A 145 1.51 3.67 -17.89
N ILE A 146 1.85 2.46 -17.47
CA ILE A 146 2.78 1.57 -18.20
C ILE A 146 2.06 0.83 -19.33
N ALA A 147 0.84 0.39 -19.10
CA ALA A 147 0.08 -0.47 -20.01
C ALA A 147 0.02 0.07 -21.45
N PRO A 148 -0.34 1.35 -21.70
CA PRO A 148 -0.39 1.90 -23.06
C PRO A 148 0.96 1.87 -23.77
N ARG A 149 2.06 2.22 -23.08
CA ARG A 149 3.42 2.19 -23.66
C ARG A 149 3.81 0.77 -24.04
N LEU A 150 3.59 -0.19 -23.14
CA LEU A 150 3.89 -1.60 -23.39
C LEU A 150 3.10 -2.14 -24.59
N GLU A 151 1.80 -1.85 -24.65
CA GLU A 151 0.92 -2.27 -25.73
C GLU A 151 1.32 -1.67 -27.09
N LEU A 152 1.70 -0.39 -27.11
CA LEU A 152 2.22 0.26 -28.31
C LEU A 152 3.54 -0.36 -28.76
N ARG A 153 4.48 -0.63 -27.84
CA ARG A 153 5.77 -1.29 -28.16
C ARG A 153 5.54 -2.68 -28.75
N VAL A 154 4.67 -3.49 -28.13
CA VAL A 154 4.30 -4.82 -28.67
C VAL A 154 3.66 -4.69 -30.05
N THR A 155 2.78 -3.70 -30.25
CA THR A 155 2.16 -3.43 -31.56
C THR A 155 3.21 -3.10 -32.62
N VAL A 156 4.19 -2.25 -32.30
CA VAL A 156 5.30 -1.92 -33.21
C VAL A 156 6.16 -3.16 -33.51
N MET A 157 6.46 -3.97 -32.50
CA MET A 157 7.21 -5.23 -32.66
C MET A 157 6.47 -6.20 -33.59
N MET A 158 5.17 -6.42 -33.39
CA MET A 158 4.36 -7.27 -34.26
C MET A 158 4.36 -6.78 -35.71
N ALA A 159 4.29 -5.46 -35.92
CA ALA A 159 4.39 -4.90 -37.26
C ALA A 159 5.80 -5.08 -37.88
N HIS A 160 6.86 -5.01 -37.07
CA HIS A 160 8.22 -5.30 -37.54
C HIS A 160 8.32 -6.73 -38.07
N GLU A 161 7.82 -7.71 -37.31
CA GLU A 161 7.78 -9.12 -37.76
C GLU A 161 6.91 -9.30 -39.01
N ALA A 162 5.78 -8.58 -39.10
CA ALA A 162 4.93 -8.57 -40.28
C ALA A 162 5.64 -8.06 -41.54
N ARG A 163 6.74 -7.30 -41.44
CA ARG A 163 7.51 -6.85 -42.62
C ARG A 163 8.12 -8.03 -43.37
N ALA A 164 8.61 -9.05 -42.67
CA ALA A 164 9.17 -10.24 -43.31
C ALA A 164 8.09 -10.95 -44.15
N PHE A 165 6.91 -11.16 -43.55
CA PHE A 165 5.75 -11.72 -44.25
C PHE A 165 5.24 -10.83 -45.39
N TYR A 166 5.27 -9.51 -45.23
CA TYR A 166 4.90 -8.58 -46.30
C TYR A 166 5.86 -8.67 -47.50
N THR A 167 7.18 -8.73 -47.25
CA THR A 167 8.18 -8.87 -48.30
C THR A 167 8.10 -10.22 -49.01
N ALA A 168 7.87 -11.30 -48.26
CA ALA A 168 7.67 -12.65 -48.80
C ALA A 168 6.33 -12.76 -49.57
N GLY A 169 5.26 -12.20 -49.02
CA GLY A 169 3.92 -12.17 -49.60
C GLY A 169 3.87 -11.42 -50.92
N ARG A 170 4.66 -10.34 -51.09
CA ARG A 170 4.84 -9.65 -52.39
C ARG A 170 5.24 -10.61 -53.51
N LEU A 171 5.96 -11.68 -53.17
CA LEU A 171 6.46 -12.65 -54.13
C LEU A 171 5.51 -13.85 -54.34
N CYS A 172 4.60 -14.11 -53.40
CA CYS A 172 3.87 -15.40 -53.34
C CYS A 172 2.34 -15.26 -53.38
N ASP A 173 1.76 -14.32 -52.62
CA ASP A 173 0.30 -14.19 -52.48
C ASP A 173 -0.14 -12.74 -52.14
N PRO A 174 -0.87 -12.07 -53.05
CA PRO A 174 -1.39 -10.72 -52.82
C PRO A 174 -2.31 -10.59 -51.60
N ALA A 175 -3.06 -11.64 -51.26
CA ALA A 175 -4.00 -11.61 -50.14
C ALA A 175 -3.29 -11.64 -48.78
N LEU A 176 -2.14 -12.31 -48.69
CA LEU A 176 -1.25 -12.22 -47.52
C LEU A 176 -0.61 -10.84 -47.45
N GLN A 177 -0.14 -10.32 -48.59
CA GLN A 177 0.48 -9.01 -48.67
C GLN A 177 -0.45 -7.90 -48.18
N ASP A 178 -1.72 -7.89 -48.58
CA ASP A 178 -2.70 -6.89 -48.15
C ASP A 178 -2.99 -6.95 -46.64
N ARG A 179 -3.07 -8.16 -46.06
CA ARG A 179 -3.23 -8.35 -44.61
C ARG A 179 -2.01 -7.85 -43.84
N CYS A 180 -0.80 -8.18 -44.29
CA CYS A 180 0.42 -7.66 -43.68
C CYS A 180 0.52 -6.14 -43.85
N ARG A 181 0.07 -5.56 -44.98
CA ARG A 181 0.01 -4.11 -45.18
C ARG A 181 -0.85 -3.43 -44.12
N GLU A 182 -1.98 -4.03 -43.76
CA GLU A 182 -2.83 -3.53 -42.68
C GLU A 182 -2.08 -3.49 -41.34
N MET A 183 -1.40 -4.59 -40.98
CA MET A 183 -0.59 -4.63 -39.75
C MET A 183 0.51 -3.56 -39.77
N LEU A 184 1.20 -3.36 -40.91
CA LEU A 184 2.21 -2.31 -41.04
C LEU A 184 1.63 -0.90 -40.85
N ARG A 185 0.41 -0.65 -41.36
CA ARG A 185 -0.29 0.62 -41.16
C ARG A 185 -0.58 0.86 -39.67
N ILE A 186 -1.08 -0.15 -38.96
CA ILE A 186 -1.36 -0.08 -37.52
C ILE A 186 -0.06 0.14 -36.74
N GLY A 187 1.01 -0.59 -37.07
CA GLY A 187 2.33 -0.44 -36.46
C GLY A 187 2.93 0.95 -36.65
N ASN A 188 2.80 1.55 -37.84
CA ASN A 188 3.25 2.92 -38.10
C ASN A 188 2.45 3.94 -37.28
N ALA A 189 1.14 3.75 -37.14
CA ALA A 189 0.31 4.59 -36.27
C ALA A 189 0.75 4.45 -34.81
N ALA A 190 1.00 3.22 -34.34
CA ALA A 190 1.47 2.95 -32.98
C ALA A 190 2.84 3.58 -32.71
N LEU A 191 3.77 3.50 -33.66
CA LEU A 191 5.08 4.15 -33.58
C LEU A 191 4.95 5.68 -33.50
N ALA A 192 4.03 6.27 -34.27
CA ALA A 192 3.76 7.71 -34.21
C ALA A 192 3.20 8.11 -32.83
N THR A 193 2.27 7.34 -32.27
CA THR A 193 1.75 7.55 -30.91
C THR A 193 2.86 7.40 -29.87
N LEU A 194 3.70 6.38 -29.99
CA LEU A 194 4.79 6.12 -29.05
C LEU A 194 5.83 7.25 -29.07
N ARG A 195 6.13 7.83 -30.24
CA ARG A 195 7.02 9.00 -30.39
C ARG A 195 6.48 10.27 -29.72
N ALA A 196 5.18 10.37 -29.50
CA ALA A 196 4.57 11.49 -28.78
C ALA A 196 4.71 11.35 -27.25
N ILE A 197 5.13 10.19 -26.76
CA ILE A 197 5.33 9.88 -25.35
C ILE A 197 6.85 9.80 -25.10
N PRO A 198 7.36 10.18 -23.92
CA PRO A 198 8.75 9.89 -23.56
C PRO A 198 8.98 8.38 -23.58
N ASP A 199 9.64 7.85 -24.60
CA ASP A 199 9.96 6.43 -24.76
C ASP A 199 11.47 6.23 -24.80
N THR A 200 12.11 6.31 -23.62
CA THR A 200 13.56 6.16 -23.47
C THR A 200 13.92 4.76 -23.01
N PRO A 201 15.14 4.26 -23.33
CA PRO A 201 15.61 2.97 -22.82
C PRO A 201 15.55 2.87 -21.29
N ALA A 202 15.94 3.94 -20.58
CA ALA A 202 15.87 3.99 -19.12
C ALA A 202 14.44 3.85 -18.58
N LEU A 203 13.45 4.44 -19.27
CA LEU A 203 12.05 4.29 -18.89
C LEU A 203 11.53 2.87 -19.18
N LEU A 204 11.95 2.26 -20.28
CA LEU A 204 11.65 0.86 -20.57
C LEU A 204 12.17 -0.06 -19.45
N ASP A 205 13.43 0.12 -19.02
CA ASP A 205 14.02 -0.66 -17.94
C ASP A 205 13.25 -0.49 -16.62
N ALA A 206 12.89 0.75 -16.29
CA ALA A 206 12.11 1.05 -15.10
C ALA A 206 10.71 0.43 -15.14
N ASP A 207 10.03 0.50 -16.29
CA ASP A 207 8.72 -0.10 -16.49
C ASP A 207 8.80 -1.64 -16.37
N MET A 208 9.83 -2.27 -16.96
CA MET A 208 10.04 -3.72 -16.88
C MET A 208 10.35 -4.18 -15.45
N ALA A 209 11.19 -3.44 -14.72
CA ALA A 209 11.50 -3.74 -13.32
C ALA A 209 10.24 -3.65 -12.44
N PHE A 210 9.39 -2.65 -12.68
CA PHE A 210 8.13 -2.51 -11.96
C PHE A 210 7.19 -3.69 -12.25
N LEU A 211 7.04 -4.09 -13.51
CA LEU A 211 6.20 -5.21 -13.93
C LEU A 211 6.71 -6.56 -13.39
N ALA A 212 8.02 -6.73 -13.26
CA ALA A 212 8.60 -7.92 -12.64
C ALA A 212 8.22 -8.04 -11.15
N ALA A 213 8.18 -6.90 -10.44
CA ALA A 213 7.79 -6.85 -9.03
C ALA A 213 6.26 -6.85 -8.82
N HIS A 214 5.50 -6.31 -9.79
CA HIS A 214 4.05 -6.16 -9.74
C HIS A 214 3.45 -6.53 -11.11
N PRO A 215 3.25 -7.84 -11.39
CA PRO A 215 2.71 -8.29 -12.66
C PRO A 215 1.38 -7.63 -13.00
N LEU A 216 1.13 -7.38 -14.29
CA LEU A 216 -0.16 -6.86 -14.74
C LEU A 216 -1.29 -7.83 -14.35
N PRO A 217 -2.47 -7.32 -13.97
CA PRO A 217 -3.63 -8.17 -13.71
C PRO A 217 -4.07 -8.89 -15.00
N GLN A 218 -4.61 -10.10 -14.85
CA GLN A 218 -5.03 -10.95 -15.97
C GLN A 218 -6.14 -10.29 -16.81
N LEU A 219 -7.09 -9.64 -16.14
CA LEU A 219 -8.14 -8.84 -16.77
C LEU A 219 -7.83 -7.38 -16.55
N ARG A 220 -7.64 -6.66 -17.66
CA ARG A 220 -7.43 -5.20 -17.66
C ARG A 220 -8.71 -4.51 -18.11
N ALA A 221 -9.03 -3.39 -17.44
CA ALA A 221 -10.25 -2.63 -17.70
C ALA A 221 -10.22 -1.93 -19.07
N SER A 222 -9.02 -1.57 -19.55
CA SER A 222 -8.83 -0.90 -20.83
C SER A 222 -7.64 -1.52 -21.58
N VAL A 223 -7.75 -1.55 -22.91
CA VAL A 223 -6.67 -1.92 -23.84
C VAL A 223 -6.59 -0.81 -24.87
N HIS A 224 -5.39 -0.41 -25.25
CA HIS A 224 -5.15 0.58 -26.27
C HIS A 224 -5.80 0.17 -27.62
N PRO A 225 -6.55 1.05 -28.31
CA PRO A 225 -7.26 0.71 -29.54
C PRO A 225 -6.36 0.11 -30.62
N LEU A 226 -5.18 0.71 -30.87
CA LEU A 226 -4.23 0.19 -31.86
C LEU A 226 -3.71 -1.22 -31.52
N ALA A 227 -3.59 -1.57 -30.23
CA ALA A 227 -3.18 -2.91 -29.83
C ALA A 227 -4.33 -3.93 -30.03
N LEU A 228 -5.57 -3.50 -29.82
CA LEU A 228 -6.74 -4.30 -30.16
C LEU A 228 -6.83 -4.53 -31.68
N ASP A 229 -6.70 -3.47 -32.48
CA ASP A 229 -6.70 -3.54 -33.95
C ASP A 229 -5.60 -4.47 -34.45
N MET A 230 -4.39 -4.38 -33.87
CA MET A 230 -3.26 -5.25 -34.21
C MET A 230 -3.55 -6.72 -33.90
N ARG A 231 -4.16 -7.02 -32.73
CA ARG A 231 -4.55 -8.41 -32.41
C ARG A 231 -5.55 -8.96 -33.41
N GLN A 232 -6.57 -8.18 -33.76
CA GLN A 232 -7.55 -8.60 -34.75
C GLN A 232 -6.93 -8.76 -36.15
N ALA A 233 -6.00 -7.89 -36.53
CA ALA A 233 -5.28 -8.01 -37.80
C ALA A 233 -4.39 -9.27 -37.83
N TRP A 234 -3.73 -9.58 -36.71
CA TRP A 234 -2.98 -10.82 -36.53
C TRP A 234 -3.87 -12.06 -36.62
N GLU A 235 -5.02 -12.07 -35.93
CA GLU A 235 -6.00 -13.17 -36.03
C GLU A 235 -6.43 -13.41 -37.48
N ARG A 236 -6.70 -12.34 -38.25
CA ARG A 236 -7.02 -12.47 -39.69
C ARG A 236 -5.88 -13.06 -40.53
N VAL A 237 -4.62 -12.85 -40.13
CA VAL A 237 -3.45 -13.47 -40.78
C VAL A 237 -3.33 -14.93 -40.36
N ALA A 238 -3.47 -15.22 -39.07
CA ALA A 238 -3.42 -16.58 -38.52
C ALA A 238 -4.52 -17.47 -39.12
N ASP A 239 -5.78 -17.02 -39.08
CA ASP A 239 -6.93 -17.71 -39.68
C ASP A 239 -6.75 -17.95 -41.18
N TRP A 240 -6.03 -17.06 -41.86
CA TRP A 240 -5.72 -17.22 -43.27
C TRP A 240 -4.65 -18.27 -43.49
N LEU A 241 -3.56 -18.25 -42.69
CA LEU A 241 -2.47 -19.22 -42.76
C LEU A 241 -2.93 -20.64 -42.40
N ASP A 242 -3.84 -20.77 -41.44
CA ASP A 242 -4.39 -22.04 -40.98
C ASP A 242 -5.27 -22.75 -42.02
N GLN A 243 -5.59 -22.09 -43.14
CA GLN A 243 -6.37 -22.71 -44.20
C GLN A 243 -5.57 -23.83 -44.89
N PRO A 244 -6.23 -24.98 -45.18
CA PRO A 244 -5.54 -26.17 -45.68
C PRO A 244 -4.67 -25.88 -46.92
N GLY A 245 -3.42 -26.33 -46.87
CA GLY A 245 -2.51 -26.24 -48.01
C GLY A 245 -1.99 -24.84 -48.32
N ARG A 246 -2.25 -23.81 -47.49
CA ARG A 246 -1.72 -22.45 -47.75
C ARG A 246 -0.26 -22.33 -47.44
N VAL A 247 0.17 -22.73 -46.24
CA VAL A 247 1.58 -22.68 -45.84
C VAL A 247 2.44 -23.45 -46.84
N GLN A 248 2.01 -24.66 -47.21
CA GLN A 248 2.72 -25.50 -48.19
C GLN A 248 2.81 -24.84 -49.57
N ARG A 249 1.77 -24.12 -50.01
CA ARG A 249 1.80 -23.38 -51.28
C ARG A 249 2.77 -22.21 -51.24
N ILE A 250 2.79 -21.45 -50.15
CA ILE A 250 3.71 -20.32 -49.97
C ILE A 250 5.16 -20.82 -49.91
N GLU A 251 5.44 -21.87 -49.14
CA GLU A 251 6.75 -22.51 -49.07
C GLU A 251 7.21 -22.99 -50.46
N ALA A 252 6.33 -23.65 -51.22
CA ALA A 252 6.63 -24.08 -52.58
C ALA A 252 6.93 -22.92 -53.54
N GLN A 253 6.17 -21.82 -53.44
CA GLN A 253 6.40 -20.60 -54.24
C GLN A 253 7.73 -19.94 -53.87
N LEU A 254 8.05 -19.82 -52.58
CA LEU A 254 9.32 -19.28 -52.11
C LEU A 254 10.50 -20.14 -52.59
N ALA A 255 10.38 -21.47 -52.52
CA ALA A 255 11.40 -22.39 -53.01
C ALA A 255 11.62 -22.24 -54.54
N ALA A 256 10.53 -22.11 -55.31
CA ALA A 256 10.62 -21.89 -56.75
C ALA A 256 11.30 -20.56 -57.10
N LEU A 257 10.99 -19.48 -56.39
CA LEU A 257 11.64 -18.17 -56.57
C LEU A 257 13.12 -18.19 -56.23
N ALA A 258 13.50 -18.89 -55.16
CA ALA A 258 14.91 -19.06 -54.77
C ALA A 258 15.69 -19.83 -55.85
N ALA A 259 15.08 -20.86 -56.45
CA ALA A 259 15.70 -21.61 -57.55
C ALA A 259 15.92 -20.74 -58.80
N THR A 260 14.96 -19.87 -59.16
CA THR A 260 15.11 -18.94 -60.28
C THR A 260 16.21 -17.90 -60.03
N GLN A 261 16.28 -17.33 -58.82
CA GLN A 261 17.34 -16.37 -58.46
C GLN A 261 18.74 -17.01 -58.44
N ALA A 262 18.85 -18.28 -58.05
CA ALA A 262 20.10 -19.03 -58.11
C ALA A 262 20.54 -19.29 -59.57
N ALA A 263 19.60 -19.50 -60.49
CA ALA A 263 19.88 -19.67 -61.92
C ALA A 263 20.32 -18.35 -62.60
N ASP A 264 19.83 -17.20 -62.13
CA ASP A 264 20.15 -15.88 -62.67
C ASP A 264 21.44 -15.25 -62.08
N THR A 265 22.11 -15.91 -61.13
CA THR A 265 23.38 -15.41 -60.58
C THR A 265 24.54 -15.80 -61.50
N PRO A 266 25.19 -14.86 -62.22
CA PRO A 266 26.24 -15.20 -63.16
C PRO A 266 27.47 -15.72 -62.41
N THR A 267 27.88 -16.94 -62.75
CA THR A 267 29.15 -17.54 -62.31
C THR A 267 30.30 -16.60 -62.66
N ALA A 268 30.98 -16.04 -61.66
CA ALA A 268 32.13 -15.17 -61.88
C ALA A 268 33.20 -15.92 -62.69
N PRO A 269 33.81 -15.31 -63.72
CA PRO A 269 34.85 -15.97 -64.51
C PRO A 269 36.07 -16.26 -63.62
N ALA A 270 36.58 -17.49 -63.71
CA ALA A 270 37.73 -17.96 -62.94
C ALA A 270 38.97 -17.08 -63.21
N PRO A 271 39.79 -16.77 -62.19
CA PRO A 271 41.02 -16.02 -62.40
C PRO A 271 42.00 -16.88 -63.21
N GLY A 272 42.40 -16.35 -64.37
CA GLY A 272 43.46 -16.91 -65.23
C GLY A 272 44.84 -16.45 -64.82
#